data_AF-A0A8H7NH03-F1
#
_entry.id   AF-A0A8H7NH03-F1
#
_cell.length_a   1.000
_cell.length_b   1.000
_cell.length_c   1.000
_cell.angle_alpha   90.00
_cell.angle_beta   90.00
_cell.angle_gamma   90.00
#
_symmetry.space_group_name_H-M   'P 1'
#
loop_
_entity.id
_entity.type
_entity.pdbx_description
1 polymer ?
#
loop_
_entity_poly.entity_id
_entity_poly.type
_entity_poly.pdbx_seq_one_letter_code
_entity_poly.pdbx_strand_id
1 'polypeptide(L)' 'MAPIKSLEKPRPEFSELPLAPTDPPASAWGLWGDQDELGTLNLLTPDVIRRAAKE' A
#
# COMPACT_ATOMS: atom_id res chain seq x y z
N MET A 1 -15.39 -10.64 21.62
CA MET A 1 -14.61 -10.57 20.37
C MET A 1 -14.97 -9.26 19.69
N ALA A 2 -14.14 -8.23 19.79
CA ALA A 2 -14.44 -6.93 19.19
C ALA A 2 -14.28 -7.04 17.65
N PRO A 3 -15.13 -6.37 16.85
CA PRO A 3 -14.97 -6.38 15.40
C PRO A 3 -13.64 -5.70 15.06
N ILE A 4 -12.81 -6.38 14.25
CA ILE A 4 -11.62 -5.78 13.67
C ILE A 4 -12.11 -4.66 12.75
N LYS A 5 -12.00 -3.41 13.21
CA LYS A 5 -12.30 -2.23 12.42
C LYS A 5 -11.32 -2.25 11.24
N SER A 6 -11.83 -2.31 10.01
CA SER A 6 -10.98 -2.17 8.83
C SER A 6 -10.34 -0.79 8.88
N LEU A 7 -9.05 -0.76 9.24
CA LEU A 7 -8.19 0.43 9.23
C LEU A 7 -7.52 0.60 7.86
N GLU A 8 -8.15 0.09 6.80
CA GLU A 8 -7.62 0.24 5.46
C GLU A 8 -7.93 1.66 5.00
N LYS A 9 -6.92 2.54 5.06
CA LYS A 9 -6.96 3.78 4.29
C LYS A 9 -7.23 3.41 2.84
N PRO A 10 -8.19 4.06 2.16
CA PRO A 10 -8.40 3.84 0.74
C PRO A 10 -7.07 4.08 0.00
N ARG A 11 -6.79 3.22 -0.99
CA ARG A 11 -5.60 3.39 -1.84
C ARG A 11 -5.72 4.75 -2.55
N PRO A 12 -4.66 5.55 -2.60
CA PRO A 12 -4.68 6.80 -3.33
C PRO A 12 -4.96 6.53 -4.81
N GLU A 13 -5.64 7.46 -5.46
CA GLU A 13 -5.73 7.46 -6.91
C GLU A 13 -4.34 7.68 -7.53
N PHE A 14 -4.17 7.30 -8.79
CA PHE A 14 -2.89 7.47 -9.47
C PHE A 14 -2.40 8.93 -9.47
N SER A 15 -3.32 9.89 -9.60
CA SER A 15 -3.01 11.32 -9.54
C SER A 15 -2.62 11.83 -8.15
N GLU A 16 -2.81 11.02 -7.11
CA GLU A 16 -2.50 11.36 -5.71
C GLU A 16 -1.20 10.70 -5.23
N LEU A 17 -0.51 9.95 -6.09
CA LEU A 17 0.78 9.34 -5.75
C LEU A 17 1.84 10.42 -5.49
N PRO A 18 2.71 10.23 -4.49
CA PRO A 18 3.86 11.11 -4.31
C PRO A 18 4.77 11.03 -5.54
N LEU A 19 5.11 12.19 -6.10
CA LEU A 19 5.96 12.31 -7.28
C LEU A 19 6.81 13.57 -7.14
N ALA A 20 8.08 13.40 -6.77
CA ALA A 20 9.02 14.50 -6.70
C ALA A 20 9.50 14.90 -8.12
N PRO A 21 9.99 16.13 -8.33
CA PRO A 21 10.45 16.59 -9.65
C PRO A 21 11.57 15.75 -10.27
N THR A 22 12.34 15.04 -9.45
CA THR A 22 13.44 14.17 -9.85
C THR A 22 13.04 12.72 -10.06
N ASP A 23 11.82 12.36 -9.68
CA ASP A 23 11.37 10.99 -9.75
C ASP A 23 11.05 10.59 -11.19
N PRO A 24 11.25 9.31 -11.54
CA PRO A 24 10.73 8.78 -12.80
C PRO A 24 9.21 9.02 -12.91
N PRO A 25 8.68 9.35 -14.11
CA PRO A 25 7.25 9.47 -14.31
C PRO A 25 6.50 8.23 -13.83
N ALA A 26 5.34 8.42 -13.20
CA ALA A 26 4.50 7.35 -12.66
C ALA A 26 5.15 6.53 -11.52
N SER A 27 6.17 7.06 -10.82
CA SER A 27 6.67 6.44 -9.61
C SER A 27 5.63 6.46 -8.48
N ALA A 28 5.77 5.52 -7.54
CA ALA A 28 5.03 5.52 -6.27
C ALA A 28 6.03 5.62 -5.10
N TRP A 29 7.18 6.26 -5.32
CA TRP A 29 8.23 6.39 -4.31
C TRP A 29 7.72 7.23 -3.14
N GLY A 30 8.07 6.85 -1.91
CA GLY A 30 7.59 7.51 -0.71
C GLY A 30 6.13 7.19 -0.32
N LEU A 31 5.38 6.40 -1.11
CA LEU A 31 4.00 6.00 -0.78
C LEU A 31 3.89 5.30 0.59
N TRP A 32 4.87 4.47 0.93
CA TRP A 32 4.98 3.79 2.23
C TRP A 32 6.05 4.40 3.14
N GLY A 33 6.59 5.57 2.77
CA GLY A 33 7.66 6.26 3.47
C GLY A 33 9.01 6.21 2.74
N ASP A 34 9.86 7.19 3.00
CA ASP A 34 11.13 7.40 2.27
C ASP A 34 12.18 6.32 2.51
N GLN A 35 11.98 5.45 3.49
CA GLN A 35 12.87 4.33 3.84
C GLN A 35 12.22 2.97 3.54
N ASP A 36 11.09 2.96 2.83
CA ASP A 36 10.46 1.72 2.41
C ASP A 36 11.28 1.02 1.31
N GLU A 37 11.51 -0.27 1.50
CA GLU A 37 12.22 -1.14 0.54
C GLU A 37 11.31 -2.23 -0.04
N LEU A 38 10.05 -2.31 0.41
CA LEU A 38 9.12 -3.39 0.05
C LEU A 38 8.20 -3.02 -1.12
N GLY A 39 7.85 -1.75 -1.26
CA GLY A 39 6.93 -1.27 -2.29
C GLY A 39 5.57 -1.97 -2.20
N THR A 40 5.10 -2.52 -3.32
CA THR A 40 3.78 -3.16 -3.43
C THR A 40 3.62 -4.41 -2.57
N LEU A 41 4.71 -4.98 -2.03
CA LEU A 41 4.63 -6.08 -1.06
C LEU A 41 3.93 -5.64 0.24
N ASN A 42 3.91 -4.34 0.55
CA ASN A 42 3.14 -3.79 1.67
C ASN A 42 1.61 -4.02 1.52
N LEU A 43 1.12 -4.40 0.33
CA LEU A 43 -0.27 -4.79 0.11
C LEU A 43 -0.59 -6.20 0.66
N LEU A 44 0.42 -7.02 0.93
CA LEU A 44 0.26 -8.38 1.45
C LEU A 44 0.02 -8.35 2.97
N THR A 45 -1.14 -7.88 3.37
CA THR A 45 -1.53 -7.88 4.79
C THR A 45 -1.87 -9.31 5.27
N PRO A 46 -1.77 -9.60 6.58
CA PRO A 46 -2.18 -10.89 7.12
C PRO A 46 -3.63 -11.28 6.78
N ASP A 47 -4.52 -10.30 6.60
CA ASP A 47 -5.89 -10.57 6.17
C ASP A 47 -5.96 -10.99 4.70
N VAL A 48 -5.29 -10.26 3.80
CA VAL A 48 -5.19 -10.63 2.38
C VAL A 48 -4.63 -12.04 2.22
N ILE A 49 -3.55 -12.37 2.95
CA ILE A 49 -2.93 -13.71 2.95
C ILE A 49 -3.93 -14.77 3.44
N ARG A 50 -4.63 -14.53 4.55
CA ARG A 50 -5.62 -15.46 5.10
C ARG A 50 -6.77 -15.70 4.12
N ARG A 51 -7.23 -14.66 3.41
CA ARG A 51 -8.29 -14.78 2.40
C ARG A 51 -7.82 -15.61 1.21
N ALA A 52 -6.65 -15.32 0.67
CA ALA A 52 -6.08 -16.05 -0.46
C ALA A 52 -5.85 -17.54 -0.15
N ALA A 53 -5.49 -17.89 1.09
CA ALA A 53 -5.29 -19.28 1.51
C ALA A 53 -6.57 -20.13 1.55
N LYS A 54 -7.76 -19.56 1.31
CA LYS A 54 -9.05 -20.26 1.30
C LYS A 54 -9.57 -20.61 -0.10
N GLU A 55 -8.92 -20.13 -1.15
CA GLU A 55 -9.20 -20.50 -2.55
C GLU A 55 -8.78 -21.95 -2.83
#